data_AF-A6IWY5-F1
#
_entry.id   AF-A6IWY5-F1
#
_cell.length_a   1.000
_cell.length_b   1.000
_cell.length_c   1.000
_cell.angle_alpha   90.00
_cell.angle_beta   90.00
_cell.angle_gamma   90.00
#
_symmetry.space_group_name_H-M   'P 1'
#
loop_
_entity.id
_entity.type
_entity.pdbx_description
1 polymer ?
#
loop_
_entity_poly.entity_id
_entity_poly.type
_entity_poly.pdbx_seq_one_letter_code
_entity_poly.pdbx_strand_id
1 'polypeptide(L)' 'MRPAALLLCLTLLRCAGAGFPEDSEPISISHGNYTKQYPVFVGHKPGRNTTQRHRLDIQMIMIMNRTLYIAAR' A
#
# COMPACT_ATOMS: atom_id res chain seq x y z
N MET A 1 -3.56 11.35 48.97
CA MET A 1 -4.39 10.87 47.85
C MET A 1 -4.45 9.36 47.92
N ARG A 2 -5.64 8.75 47.91
CA ARG A 2 -5.77 7.29 48.10
C ARG A 2 -5.21 6.55 46.87
N PRO A 3 -4.25 5.62 47.00
CA PRO A 3 -3.59 4.96 45.87
C PRO A 3 -4.59 4.23 44.94
N ALA A 4 -5.69 3.73 45.51
CA ALA A 4 -6.79 3.14 44.75
C ALA A 4 -7.43 4.09 43.73
N ALA A 5 -7.53 5.39 44.04
CA ALA A 5 -8.09 6.37 43.12
C ALA A 5 -7.17 6.65 41.92
N LEU A 6 -5.84 6.67 42.15
CA LEU A 6 -4.85 6.83 41.08
C LEU A 6 -4.83 5.61 40.15
N LEU A 7 -4.87 4.40 40.73
CA LEU A 7 -4.97 3.16 39.96
C LEU A 7 -6.24 3.15 39.10
N LEU A 8 -7.38 3.55 39.67
CA LEU A 8 -8.64 3.66 38.95
C LEU A 8 -8.57 4.67 37.80
N CYS A 9 -7.97 5.84 38.01
CA CYS A 9 -7.78 6.83 36.95
C CYS A 9 -6.88 6.31 35.82
N LEU A 10 -5.79 5.61 36.15
CA LEU A 10 -4.88 5.03 35.15
C LEU A 10 -5.53 3.89 34.37
N THR A 11 -6.33 3.04 35.01
CA THR A 11 -7.09 2.00 34.31
C THR A 11 -8.13 2.60 33.38
N LEU A 12 -8.86 3.63 33.83
CA LEU A 12 -9.84 4.33 32.99
C LEU A 12 -9.18 5.00 31.79
N LEU A 13 -8.00 5.61 31.96
CA LEU A 13 -7.26 6.25 30.87
C LEU A 13 -6.75 5.23 29.84
N ARG A 14 -6.29 4.04 30.28
CA ARG A 14 -5.95 2.93 29.38
C ARG A 14 -7.17 2.38 28.65
N CYS A 15 -8.31 2.22 29.35
CA CYS A 15 -9.55 1.74 28.75
C CYS A 15 -10.15 2.75 27.75
N ALA A 16 -9.90 4.05 27.93
CA ALA A 16 -10.37 5.10 27.04
C ALA A 16 -9.59 5.19 25.71
N GLY A 17 -8.57 4.35 25.50
CA GLY A 17 -7.80 4.34 24.26
C GLY A 17 -7.14 5.69 23.95
N ALA A 18 -6.90 6.52 24.97
CA ALA A 18 -6.43 7.90 24.85
C ALA A 18 -4.92 8.01 24.49
N GLY A 19 -4.36 6.98 23.85
CA GLY A 19 -3.03 7.00 23.26
C GLY A 19 -3.08 7.56 21.83
N PHE A 20 -1.91 7.80 21.24
CA PHE A 20 -1.82 7.99 19.80
C PHE A 20 -2.42 6.74 19.12
N PRO A 21 -3.29 6.87 18.10
CA PRO A 21 -3.97 5.73 17.52
C PRO A 21 -2.95 4.72 16.97
N GLU A 22 -3.12 3.45 17.33
CA GLU A 22 -2.35 2.35 16.75
C GLU A 22 -2.85 2.03 15.33
N ASP A 23 -1.95 1.57 14.47
CA ASP A 23 -2.30 1.17 13.11
C ASP A 23 -3.26 -0.02 13.13
N SER A 24 -4.37 0.10 12.41
CA SER A 24 -5.36 -0.99 12.32
C SER A 24 -4.86 -2.12 11.41
N GLU A 25 -5.13 -3.36 11.80
CA GLU A 25 -4.85 -4.50 10.92
C GLU A 25 -5.87 -4.58 9.77
N PRO A 26 -5.42 -4.92 8.54
CA PRO A 26 -6.32 -5.11 7.41
C PRO A 26 -7.14 -6.39 7.58
N ILE A 27 -8.35 -6.42 7.01
CA ILE A 27 -9.20 -7.62 7.00
C ILE A 27 -8.58 -8.75 6.17
N SER A 28 -7.83 -8.42 5.12
CA SER A 28 -7.19 -9.40 4.24
C SER A 28 -5.83 -8.95 3.74
N ILE A 29 -4.93 -9.91 3.54
CA ILE A 29 -3.56 -9.69 3.05
C ILE A 29 -3.35 -10.54 1.80
N SER A 30 -3.03 -9.87 0.69
CA SER A 30 -2.71 -10.54 -0.58
C SER A 30 -1.20 -10.61 -0.77
N HIS A 31 -0.63 -11.81 -0.61
CA HIS A 31 0.81 -12.04 -0.74
C HIS A 31 1.29 -12.07 -2.21
N GLY A 32 2.62 -12.01 -2.40
CA GLY A 32 3.26 -12.08 -3.72
C GLY A 32 2.85 -13.28 -4.58
N ASN A 33 2.51 -14.41 -3.96
CA ASN A 33 2.00 -15.58 -4.68
C ASN A 33 0.69 -15.32 -5.41
N TYR A 34 -0.16 -14.45 -4.86
CA TYR A 34 -1.40 -14.03 -5.48
C TYR A 34 -1.17 -12.83 -6.43
N THR A 35 -0.37 -11.84 -6.04
CA THR A 35 -0.22 -10.61 -6.83
C THR A 35 0.66 -10.76 -8.08
N LYS A 36 1.56 -11.76 -8.10
CA LYS A 36 2.44 -12.03 -9.25
C LYS A 36 1.72 -12.38 -10.55
N GLN A 37 0.45 -12.78 -10.46
CA GLN A 37 -0.34 -13.17 -11.64
C GLN A 37 -0.98 -11.97 -12.35
N TYR A 38 -0.94 -10.77 -11.76
CA TYR A 38 -1.54 -9.59 -12.39
C TYR A 38 -0.80 -9.21 -13.68
N PRO A 39 -1.52 -8.76 -14.73
CA PRO A 39 -0.90 -8.28 -15.96
C PRO A 39 0.04 -7.10 -15.69
N VAL A 40 1.21 -7.12 -16.32
CA VAL A 40 2.24 -6.09 -16.14
C VAL A 40 2.60 -5.45 -17.48
N PHE A 41 2.61 -4.12 -17.52
CA PHE A 41 3.14 -3.36 -18.64
C PHE A 41 4.65 -3.16 -18.49
N VAL A 42 5.42 -3.54 -19.52
CA VAL A 42 6.89 -3.41 -19.55
C VAL A 42 7.42 -2.69 -20.79
N GLY A 43 6.55 -1.99 -21.55
CA GLY A 43 6.96 -1.20 -22.72
C GLY A 43 7.22 -2.00 -24.00
N HIS A 44 7.00 -3.32 -24.01
CA HIS A 44 7.17 -4.15 -25.20
C HIS A 44 5.97 -4.02 -26.16
N LYS A 45 6.26 -3.97 -27.46
CA LYS A 45 5.23 -4.09 -28.51
C LYS A 45 4.86 -5.56 -28.73
N PRO A 46 3.61 -5.87 -29.15
CA PRO A 46 3.20 -7.22 -29.50
C PRO A 46 4.18 -7.88 -30.48
N GLY A 47 4.51 -9.15 -30.26
CA GLY A 47 5.42 -9.93 -31.12
C GLY A 47 6.91 -9.71 -30.85
N ARG A 48 7.30 -8.81 -29.93
CA ARG A 48 8.71 -8.55 -29.60
C ARG A 48 9.02 -8.98 -28.16
N ASN A 49 9.49 -10.22 -28.02
CA ASN A 49 9.93 -10.78 -26.73
C ASN A 49 11.45 -10.64 -26.57
N THR A 50 11.97 -9.41 -26.48
CA THR A 50 13.40 -9.24 -26.18
C THR A 50 13.69 -9.61 -24.74
N THR A 51 14.75 -10.38 -24.51
CA THR A 51 15.28 -10.67 -23.17
C THR A 51 16.01 -9.47 -22.57
N GLN A 52 16.55 -8.58 -23.42
CA GLN A 52 17.15 -7.32 -23.00
C GLN A 52 16.05 -6.34 -22.53
N ARG A 53 16.21 -5.85 -21.29
CA ARG A 53 15.30 -4.89 -20.65
C ARG A 53 16.10 -3.69 -20.18
N HIS A 54 15.64 -2.50 -20.57
CA HIS A 54 16.10 -1.25 -19.99
C HIS A 54 15.05 -0.73 -19.00
N ARG A 55 15.48 0.07 -18.01
CA ARG A 55 14.55 0.74 -17.11
C ARG A 55 13.72 1.74 -17.91
N LEU A 56 12.41 1.78 -17.62
CA LEU A 56 11.48 2.69 -18.30
C LEU A 56 11.43 4.09 -17.68
N ASP A 57 11.90 4.26 -16.44
CA ASP A 57 11.86 5.53 -15.71
C ASP A 57 10.48 6.22 -15.80
N ILE A 58 9.42 5.49 -15.42
CA ILE A 58 8.03 5.97 -15.45
C ILE A 58 7.87 7.16 -14.49
N GLN A 59 7.33 8.27 -15.00
CA GLN A 59 7.14 9.52 -14.27
C GLN A 59 5.68 9.79 -13.93
N MET A 60 4.77 9.43 -14.84
CA MET A 60 3.34 9.73 -14.70
C MET A 60 2.49 8.72 -15.47
N ILE A 61 1.29 8.46 -14.94
CA ILE A 61 0.27 7.65 -15.59
C ILE A 61 -1.03 8.47 -15.64
N MET A 62 -1.68 8.53 -16.80
CA MET A 62 -2.95 9.23 -16.99
C MET A 62 -3.89 8.38 -17.83
N ILE A 63 -5.18 8.42 -17.53
CA ILE A 63 -6.23 7.84 -18.38
C ILE A 63 -6.94 8.98 -19.08
N MET A 64 -7.01 8.91 -20.41
CA MET A 64 -7.82 9.82 -21.22
C MET A 64 -8.64 9.00 -22.22
N ASN A 65 -9.95 9.24 -22.24
CA ASN A 65 -10.93 8.42 -22.94
C ASN A 65 -10.83 6.92 -22.57
N ARG A 66 -10.31 6.09 -23.47
CA ARG A 66 -10.13 4.64 -23.31
C ARG A 66 -8.65 4.23 -23.36
N THR A 67 -7.73 5.17 -23.14
CA THR A 67 -6.29 4.95 -23.31
C THR A 67 -5.53 5.31 -22.03
N LEU A 68 -4.65 4.40 -21.62
CA LEU A 68 -3.69 4.58 -20.54
C LEU A 68 -2.39 5.17 -21.13
N TYR A 69 -2.08 6.42 -20.78
CA TYR A 69 -0.86 7.11 -21.12
C TYR A 69 0.18 6.89 -20.01
N ILE A 70 1.40 6.54 -20.40
CA ILE A 70 2.53 6.31 -19.50
C ILE A 70 3.68 7.21 -19.96
N ALA A 71 3.99 8.24 -19.18
CA ALA A 71 5.11 9.13 -19.45
C ALA A 71 6.40 8.54 -18.86
N ALA A 72 7.44 8.46 -19.67
CA ALA A 72 8.70 7.77 -19.40
C ALA A 72 9.88 8.48 -20.13
N ARG A 73 11.12 8.18 -19.74
CA ARG A 73 12.35 8.79 -20.31
C ARG A 73 12.84 8.08 -21.58
#